data_AF-A0ABD2PCV5-F1
#
_entry.id   AF-A0ABD2PCV5-F1
#
_cell.length_a   1.000
_cell.length_b   1.000
_cell.length_c   1.000
_cell.angle_alpha   90.00
_cell.angle_beta   90.00
_cell.angle_gamma   90.00
#
_symmetry.space_group_name_H-M   'P 1'
#
loop_
_entity.id
_entity.type
_entity.pdbx_description
1 polymer ?
#
loop_
_entity_poly.entity_id
_entity_poly.type
_entity_poly.pdbx_seq_one_letter_code
_entity_poly.pdbx_strand_id
1 'polypeptide(L)'
;MNVKQPYVIAAIAISIVVIVVIIFTSSRKEVSKEEVGAVVADDRPDVPKAVKDWPHEDLKLGQISGVSVNSAFQPVIFHRADRVFDQYTFNATSHFQHIDKGPITEATVLTLDPHTGKVLGRWGDNIFYMPHGLTIDRHENLWITDVAMHQGFKFKPGELEPTLVFGKKFQPGSDVNRLCMPTSFAIASTGEIFLADGYCNSRVLKYNALGKLLKVIPSKDEFLSLQIPHGITLIEPLDRVCIADRENMRVVCPRAGLYSLHGTKDPPLTIQEPDMGKVYDVSSKGTLIYAVNGPTSSLIPIEGLTIDPQTEKIIDRWSPPEGFGLPHAIAVCPNGSSLYVAEIHPNRIWKFELVAPK
;
A
#
# COMPACT_ATOMS: atom_id res chain seq x y z
N MET A 1 -70.74 0.12 57.85
CA MET A 1 -70.83 -0.52 56.52
C MET A 1 -69.41 -1.00 56.18
N ASN A 2 -69.12 -2.29 56.31
CA ASN A 2 -69.28 -3.34 55.28
C ASN A 2 -68.18 -3.25 54.21
N VAL A 3 -67.38 -4.27 53.83
CA VAL A 3 -67.19 -5.69 54.24
C VAL A 3 -65.75 -6.08 53.83
N LYS A 4 -65.23 -7.12 54.50
CA LYS A 4 -63.94 -7.82 54.34
C LYS A 4 -63.83 -8.75 53.10
N GLN A 5 -62.57 -9.13 52.83
CA GLN A 5 -62.07 -10.43 52.32
C GLN A 5 -62.06 -10.72 50.80
N PRO A 6 -61.18 -11.60 50.27
CA PRO A 6 -60.57 -12.76 50.96
C PRO A 6 -59.04 -13.01 50.81
N TYR A 7 -58.63 -14.01 51.59
CA TYR A 7 -57.33 -14.64 51.83
C TYR A 7 -56.84 -15.51 50.66
N VAL A 8 -55.52 -15.68 50.48
CA VAL A 8 -54.90 -17.01 50.23
C VAL A 8 -53.46 -17.09 50.81
N ILE A 9 -53.35 -18.01 51.77
CA ILE A 9 -52.28 -18.86 52.33
C ILE A 9 -50.87 -18.82 51.69
N ALA A 10 -49.86 -18.67 52.56
CA ALA A 10 -48.43 -18.84 52.29
C ALA A 10 -47.99 -20.32 52.30
N ALA A 11 -47.13 -20.72 51.37
CA ALA A 11 -46.40 -21.99 51.37
C ALA A 11 -44.89 -21.72 51.48
N ILE A 12 -44.28 -22.22 52.55
CA ILE A 12 -42.84 -22.17 52.82
C ILE A 12 -42.22 -23.47 52.29
N ALA A 13 -41.33 -23.37 51.30
CA ALA A 13 -40.51 -24.49 50.84
C ALA A 13 -39.14 -24.44 51.55
N ILE A 14 -38.91 -25.37 52.46
CA ILE A 14 -37.61 -25.61 53.11
C ILE A 14 -36.84 -26.61 52.23
N SER A 15 -35.73 -26.18 51.63
CA SER A 15 -34.79 -27.08 50.94
C SER A 15 -33.63 -27.40 51.88
N ILE A 16 -33.49 -28.68 52.22
CA ILE A 16 -32.38 -29.24 53.00
C ILE A 16 -31.19 -29.45 52.06
N VAL A 17 -30.07 -28.77 52.31
CA VAL A 17 -28.79 -29.04 51.63
C VAL A 17 -27.97 -29.99 52.52
N VAL A 18 -27.74 -31.20 52.03
CA VAL A 18 -26.81 -32.17 52.64
C VAL A 18 -25.41 -31.87 52.16
N ILE A 19 -24.52 -31.46 53.07
CA ILE A 19 -23.09 -31.27 52.81
C ILE A 19 -22.39 -32.61 52.98
N VAL A 20 -21.87 -33.18 51.89
CA VAL A 20 -20.96 -34.33 51.93
C VAL A 20 -19.53 -33.79 51.96
N VAL A 21 -18.84 -33.97 53.08
CA VAL A 21 -17.42 -33.68 53.21
C VAL A 21 -16.63 -34.91 52.74
N ILE A 22 -15.96 -34.79 51.59
CA ILE A 22 -15.00 -35.81 51.12
C ILE A 22 -13.60 -35.29 51.45
N ILE A 23 -12.94 -35.97 52.40
CA ILE A 23 -11.54 -35.74 52.75
C ILE A 23 -10.68 -36.53 51.78
N PHE A 24 -9.90 -35.85 50.93
CA PHE A 24 -8.82 -36.47 50.16
C PHE A 24 -7.48 -36.23 50.85
N THR A 25 -6.83 -37.32 51.25
CA THR A 25 -5.45 -37.34 51.76
C THR A 25 -4.47 -37.19 50.61
N SER A 26 -3.49 -36.30 50.79
CA SER A 26 -2.42 -36.00 49.83
C SER A 26 -1.43 -37.18 49.70
N SER A 27 -1.23 -37.65 48.48
CA SER A 27 -0.05 -38.42 48.09
C SER A 27 0.66 -37.65 46.98
N ARG A 28 1.82 -37.06 47.29
CA ARG A 28 2.71 -36.44 46.31
C ARG A 28 3.32 -37.56 45.44
N LYS A 29 2.93 -37.62 44.18
CA LYS A 29 3.80 -38.13 43.11
C LYS A 29 4.42 -36.93 42.41
N GLU A 30 5.74 -36.83 42.47
CA GLU A 30 6.50 -35.94 41.61
C GLU A 30 6.27 -36.36 40.16
N VAL A 31 5.60 -35.49 39.40
CA VAL A 31 5.60 -35.55 37.95
C VAL A 31 6.66 -34.54 37.49
N SER A 32 7.72 -35.07 36.88
CA SER A 32 8.76 -34.28 36.25
C SER A 32 8.13 -33.31 35.25
N LYS A 33 8.41 -32.01 35.41
CA LYS A 33 8.16 -31.02 34.36
C LYS A 33 9.06 -31.37 33.18
N GLU A 34 8.49 -31.94 32.12
CA GLU A 34 9.02 -31.68 30.79
C GLU A 34 8.72 -30.21 30.51
N GLU A 35 9.78 -29.40 30.46
CA GLU A 35 9.73 -28.08 29.85
C GLU A 35 9.37 -28.25 28.38
N VAL A 36 8.08 -28.19 28.06
CA VAL A 36 7.66 -27.78 26.72
C VAL A 36 8.10 -26.33 26.61
N GLY A 37 9.27 -26.12 26.00
CA GLY A 37 9.76 -24.80 25.67
C GLY A 37 8.69 -24.07 24.89
N ALA A 38 8.01 -23.12 25.53
CA ALA A 38 7.24 -22.13 24.82
C ALA A 38 8.24 -21.40 23.92
N VAL A 39 8.18 -21.68 22.62
CA VAL A 39 8.83 -20.83 21.64
C VAL A 39 8.16 -19.48 21.80
N VAL A 40 8.84 -18.58 22.51
CA VAL A 40 8.45 -17.17 22.53
C VAL A 40 8.54 -16.75 21.08
N ALA A 41 7.39 -16.51 20.45
CA ALA A 41 7.37 -15.96 19.11
C ALA A 41 8.22 -14.68 19.17
N ASP A 42 9.20 -14.59 18.27
CA ASP A 42 9.97 -13.38 18.13
C ASP A 42 9.03 -12.30 17.59
N ASP A 43 8.62 -11.37 18.46
CA ASP A 43 7.70 -10.27 18.11
C ASP A 43 8.38 -9.23 17.18
N ARG A 44 9.65 -9.41 16.85
CA ARG A 44 10.34 -8.57 15.86
C ARG A 44 9.78 -8.83 14.46
N PRO A 45 9.64 -7.79 13.62
CA PRO A 45 9.07 -7.92 12.29
C PRO A 45 10.01 -8.66 11.33
N ASP A 46 9.42 -9.24 10.28
CA ASP A 46 10.18 -9.85 9.19
C ASP A 46 11.12 -8.84 8.52
N VAL A 47 12.32 -9.31 8.17
CA VAL A 47 13.37 -8.51 7.56
C VAL A 47 13.44 -8.83 6.07
N PRO A 48 13.42 -7.82 5.18
CA PRO A 48 13.62 -8.01 3.75
C PRO A 48 15.04 -8.50 3.44
N LYS A 49 15.15 -9.61 2.72
CA LYS A 49 16.42 -10.13 2.21
C LYS A 49 16.38 -10.31 0.71
N ALA A 50 17.28 -9.63 0.01
CA ALA A 50 17.37 -9.68 -1.44
C ALA A 50 17.58 -11.12 -1.92
N VAL A 51 16.78 -11.54 -2.90
CA VAL A 51 16.95 -12.81 -3.59
C VAL A 51 18.04 -12.62 -4.65
N LYS A 52 19.11 -13.38 -4.51
CA LYS A 52 20.24 -13.31 -5.43
C LYS A 52 19.84 -13.81 -6.82
N ASP A 53 20.40 -13.17 -7.84
CA ASP A 53 20.28 -13.59 -9.25
C ASP A 53 18.83 -13.63 -9.77
N TRP A 54 17.89 -12.90 -9.14
CA TRP A 54 16.52 -12.72 -9.60
C TRP A 54 16.29 -11.29 -10.12
N PRO A 55 15.64 -11.09 -11.29
CA PRO A 55 15.23 -12.12 -12.25
C PRO A 55 16.44 -12.85 -12.87
N HIS A 56 16.27 -14.10 -13.29
CA HIS A 56 17.35 -14.93 -13.83
C HIS A 56 17.87 -14.42 -15.19
N GLU A 57 17.09 -13.57 -15.85
CA GLU A 57 17.42 -12.96 -17.14
C GLU A 57 17.14 -11.46 -17.11
N ASP A 58 17.93 -10.70 -17.87
CA ASP A 58 17.66 -9.29 -18.10
C ASP A 58 16.43 -9.11 -19.00
N LEU A 59 15.39 -8.49 -18.47
CA LEU A 59 14.13 -8.25 -19.18
C LEU A 59 14.25 -7.18 -20.28
N LYS A 60 15.35 -6.41 -20.31
CA LYS A 60 15.62 -5.33 -21.29
C LYS A 60 14.44 -4.37 -21.45
N LEU A 61 13.95 -3.86 -20.33
CA LEU A 61 12.81 -2.96 -20.28
C LEU A 61 13.26 -1.50 -20.22
N GLY A 62 12.36 -0.60 -20.62
CA GLY A 62 12.43 0.80 -20.22
C GLY A 62 12.19 1.01 -18.74
N GLN A 63 12.03 2.27 -18.37
CA GLN A 63 11.73 2.69 -17.00
C GLN A 63 10.55 1.91 -16.41
N ILE A 64 10.78 1.15 -15.33
CA ILE A 64 9.75 0.38 -14.64
C ILE A 64 9.14 1.28 -13.56
N SER A 65 8.00 1.89 -13.87
CA SER A 65 7.40 2.93 -13.03
C SER A 65 6.50 2.39 -11.93
N GLY A 66 5.97 1.17 -12.08
CA GLY A 66 5.04 0.56 -11.13
C GLY A 66 5.30 -0.93 -10.96
N VAL A 67 5.00 -1.43 -9.76
CA VAL A 67 4.98 -2.86 -9.46
C VAL A 67 3.79 -3.14 -8.53
N SER A 68 3.15 -4.28 -8.74
CA SER A 68 2.10 -4.82 -7.87
C SER A 68 2.22 -6.35 -7.85
N VAL A 69 1.36 -7.02 -7.09
CA VAL A 69 1.35 -8.48 -6.99
C VAL A 69 -0.09 -8.98 -7.09
N ASN A 70 -0.34 -9.92 -7.99
CA ASN A 70 -1.69 -10.48 -8.19
C ASN A 70 -2.02 -11.55 -7.12
N SER A 71 -3.26 -12.05 -7.12
CA SER A 71 -3.70 -13.10 -6.19
C SER A 71 -3.00 -14.45 -6.37
N ALA A 72 -2.33 -14.67 -7.50
CA ALA A 72 -1.45 -15.82 -7.74
C ALA A 72 -0.02 -15.61 -7.20
N PHE A 73 0.23 -14.52 -6.46
CA PHE A 73 1.52 -14.14 -5.89
C PHE A 73 2.61 -13.86 -6.94
N GLN A 74 2.20 -13.51 -8.15
CA GLN A 74 3.09 -13.16 -9.25
C GLN A 74 3.30 -11.64 -9.26
N PRO A 75 4.56 -11.17 -9.31
CA PRO A 75 4.82 -9.75 -9.50
C PRO A 75 4.35 -9.32 -10.90
N VAL A 76 3.68 -8.18 -10.95
CA VAL A 76 3.21 -7.53 -12.16
C VAL A 76 3.84 -6.15 -12.22
N ILE A 77 4.52 -5.84 -13.32
CA ILE A 77 5.22 -4.57 -13.51
C ILE A 77 4.54 -3.72 -14.57
N PHE A 78 4.68 -2.40 -14.43
CA PHE A 78 4.26 -1.41 -15.40
C PHE A 78 5.47 -0.60 -15.86
N HIS A 79 5.78 -0.65 -17.16
CA HIS A 79 6.98 -0.03 -17.72
C HIS A 79 6.66 0.88 -18.90
N ARG A 80 7.58 1.80 -19.18
CA ARG A 80 7.44 2.85 -20.20
C ARG A 80 7.92 2.45 -21.60
N ALA A 81 8.29 1.18 -21.79
CA ALA A 81 8.91 0.68 -23.02
C ALA A 81 10.04 1.59 -23.54
N ASP A 82 9.90 2.18 -24.73
CA ASP A 82 10.86 3.12 -25.32
C ASP A 82 10.73 4.56 -24.79
N ARG A 83 9.68 4.86 -24.01
CA ARG A 83 9.42 6.19 -23.47
C ARG A 83 10.27 6.46 -22.24
N VAL A 84 10.78 7.68 -22.18
CA VAL A 84 11.55 8.21 -21.05
C VAL A 84 10.80 9.40 -20.48
N PHE A 85 10.54 9.40 -19.18
CA PHE A 85 10.05 10.59 -18.48
C PHE A 85 11.26 11.43 -18.08
N ASP A 86 11.43 12.56 -18.76
CA ASP A 86 12.49 13.54 -18.54
C ASP A 86 11.94 14.99 -18.55
N GLN A 87 12.85 15.96 -18.51
CA GLN A 87 12.53 17.39 -18.52
C GLN A 87 11.88 17.91 -19.81
N TYR A 88 11.91 17.15 -20.91
CA TYR A 88 11.33 17.54 -22.20
C TYR A 88 9.95 16.93 -22.45
N THR A 89 9.53 16.00 -21.58
CA THR A 89 8.28 15.26 -21.69
C THR A 89 7.05 16.17 -21.55
N PHE A 90 7.15 17.23 -20.75
CA PHE A 90 6.06 18.19 -20.47
C PHE A 90 6.55 19.63 -20.63
N ASN A 91 5.65 20.53 -21.02
CA ASN A 91 5.93 21.97 -20.99
C ASN A 91 5.67 22.57 -19.60
N ALA A 92 5.90 23.89 -19.47
CA ALA A 92 5.72 24.62 -18.21
C ALA A 92 4.29 24.59 -17.65
N THR A 93 3.28 24.30 -18.48
CA THR A 93 1.87 24.16 -18.05
C THR A 93 1.45 22.70 -17.93
N SER A 94 2.40 21.79 -17.77
CA SER A 94 2.17 20.35 -17.56
C SER A 94 1.53 19.64 -18.74
N HIS A 95 1.53 20.19 -19.96
CA HIS A 95 0.99 19.48 -21.13
C HIS A 95 2.06 18.59 -21.74
N PHE A 96 1.68 17.35 -22.05
CA PHE A 96 2.54 16.36 -22.70
C PHE A 96 2.94 16.79 -24.12
N GLN A 97 4.23 16.68 -24.45
CA GLN A 97 4.79 17.21 -25.71
C GLN A 97 4.90 16.19 -26.85
N HIS A 98 4.64 14.91 -26.59
CA HIS A 98 4.85 13.83 -27.58
C HIS A 98 3.56 13.09 -27.96
N ILE A 99 2.43 13.83 -28.03
CA ILE A 99 1.12 13.26 -28.40
C ILE A 99 1.16 12.64 -29.80
N ASP A 100 1.94 13.23 -30.71
CA ASP A 100 2.16 12.83 -32.10
C ASP A 100 2.77 11.42 -32.23
N LYS A 101 3.54 10.98 -31.23
CA LYS A 101 4.09 9.60 -31.21
C LYS A 101 3.04 8.52 -30.99
N GLY A 102 1.80 8.89 -30.67
CA GLY A 102 0.75 7.93 -30.29
C GLY A 102 1.03 7.22 -28.97
N PRO A 103 0.16 6.27 -28.56
CA PRO A 103 0.39 5.44 -27.39
C PRO A 103 1.59 4.51 -27.61
N ILE A 104 2.11 3.93 -26.53
CA ILE A 104 3.14 2.90 -26.55
C ILE A 104 2.59 1.67 -27.26
N THR A 105 3.25 1.19 -28.31
CA THR A 105 2.79 0.07 -29.13
C THR A 105 3.12 -1.29 -28.53
N GLU A 106 4.09 -1.35 -27.63
CA GLU A 106 4.45 -2.55 -26.88
C GLU A 106 3.56 -2.74 -25.67
N ALA A 107 3.39 -3.99 -25.23
CA ALA A 107 2.70 -4.29 -23.98
C ALA A 107 3.48 -3.67 -22.81
N THR A 108 2.82 -2.79 -22.05
CA THR A 108 3.42 -2.04 -20.93
C THR A 108 3.26 -2.72 -19.58
N VAL A 109 2.35 -3.68 -19.46
CA VAL A 109 2.13 -4.46 -18.23
C VAL A 109 2.61 -5.88 -18.44
N LEU A 110 3.53 -6.34 -17.59
CA LEU A 110 4.10 -7.68 -17.66
C LEU A 110 3.88 -8.41 -16.35
N THR A 111 3.33 -9.62 -16.41
CA THR A 111 3.28 -10.55 -15.27
C THR A 111 4.52 -11.43 -15.32
N LEU A 112 5.26 -11.52 -14.22
CA LEU A 112 6.50 -12.30 -14.15
C LEU A 112 6.33 -13.53 -13.26
N ASP A 113 7.12 -14.55 -13.53
CA ASP A 113 7.23 -15.72 -12.68
C ASP A 113 7.96 -15.38 -11.37
N PRO A 114 7.39 -15.68 -10.19
CA PRO A 114 7.99 -15.27 -8.92
C PRO A 114 9.27 -16.05 -8.57
N HIS A 115 9.56 -17.16 -9.24
CA HIS A 115 10.76 -17.97 -8.99
C HIS A 115 11.91 -17.60 -9.91
N THR A 116 11.62 -17.34 -11.18
CA THR A 116 12.62 -17.13 -12.24
C THR A 116 12.65 -15.71 -12.77
N GLY A 117 11.57 -14.94 -12.61
CA GLY A 117 11.42 -13.60 -13.18
C GLY A 117 11.04 -13.59 -14.66
N LYS A 118 10.84 -14.77 -15.28
CA LYS A 118 10.43 -14.89 -16.68
C LYS A 118 9.06 -14.25 -16.92
N VAL A 119 8.88 -13.57 -18.06
CA VAL A 119 7.57 -13.03 -18.46
C VAL A 119 6.58 -14.17 -18.72
N LEU A 120 5.47 -14.17 -17.98
CA LEU A 120 4.35 -15.10 -18.10
C LEU A 120 3.15 -14.50 -18.84
N GLY A 121 2.95 -13.19 -18.73
CA GLY A 121 1.80 -12.48 -19.33
C GLY A 121 2.18 -11.08 -19.81
N ARG A 122 1.46 -10.60 -20.81
CA ARG A 122 1.65 -9.27 -21.42
C ARG A 122 0.29 -8.62 -21.65
N TRP A 123 0.16 -7.33 -21.36
CA TRP A 123 -1.06 -6.55 -21.55
C TRP A 123 -0.75 -5.05 -21.72
N GLY A 124 -1.69 -4.28 -22.27
CA GLY A 124 -1.65 -2.83 -22.26
C GLY A 124 -1.01 -2.17 -23.48
N ASP A 125 -0.76 -2.92 -24.55
CA ASP A 125 -0.30 -2.36 -25.81
C ASP A 125 -1.31 -1.39 -26.41
N ASN A 126 -0.82 -0.29 -26.98
CA ASN A 126 -1.61 0.75 -27.64
C ASN A 126 -2.59 1.52 -26.72
N ILE A 127 -2.43 1.45 -25.39
CA ILE A 127 -3.30 2.15 -24.43
C ILE A 127 -2.65 3.41 -23.84
N PHE A 128 -1.42 3.28 -23.32
CA PHE A 128 -0.78 4.28 -22.45
C PHE A 128 0.27 5.13 -23.16
N TYR A 129 0.57 6.32 -22.62
CA TYR A 129 1.54 7.28 -23.16
C TYR A 129 2.73 7.49 -22.24
N MET A 130 2.49 7.59 -20.93
CA MET A 130 3.54 7.70 -19.91
C MET A 130 3.09 6.99 -18.62
N PRO A 131 3.27 5.67 -18.57
CA PRO A 131 3.05 4.84 -17.38
C PRO A 131 3.62 5.42 -16.08
N HIS A 132 2.84 5.34 -15.00
CA HIS A 132 3.28 5.68 -13.65
C HIS A 132 2.93 4.58 -12.63
N GLY A 133 1.82 4.71 -11.90
CA GLY A 133 1.45 3.79 -10.82
C GLY A 133 0.65 2.58 -11.32
N LEU A 134 0.80 1.46 -10.61
CA LEU A 134 0.09 0.20 -10.84
C LEU A 134 -0.33 -0.40 -9.50
N THR A 135 -1.61 -0.67 -9.32
CA THR A 135 -2.16 -1.38 -8.16
C THR A 135 -3.12 -2.45 -8.65
N ILE A 136 -3.01 -3.67 -8.15
CA ILE A 136 -3.96 -4.76 -8.37
C ILE A 136 -4.83 -4.90 -7.13
N ASP A 137 -6.15 -4.79 -7.29
CA ASP A 137 -7.07 -5.01 -6.16
C ASP A 137 -7.39 -6.50 -5.96
N ARG A 138 -8.05 -6.83 -4.85
CA ARG A 138 -8.41 -8.23 -4.51
C ARG A 138 -9.38 -8.91 -5.49
N HIS A 139 -9.93 -8.17 -6.44
CA HIS A 139 -10.79 -8.67 -7.51
C HIS A 139 -10.04 -8.73 -8.84
N GLU A 140 -8.70 -8.66 -8.79
CA GLU A 140 -7.79 -8.69 -9.94
C GLU A 140 -7.94 -7.49 -10.90
N ASN A 141 -8.64 -6.42 -10.49
CA ASN A 141 -8.72 -5.24 -11.34
C ASN A 141 -7.38 -4.50 -11.33
N LEU A 142 -6.98 -4.01 -12.51
CA LEU A 142 -5.81 -3.15 -12.65
C LEU A 142 -6.22 -1.69 -12.45
N TRP A 143 -5.53 -1.03 -11.52
CA TRP A 143 -5.66 0.39 -11.26
C TRP A 143 -4.36 1.08 -11.67
N ILE A 144 -4.45 1.95 -12.66
CA ILE A 144 -3.28 2.48 -13.35
C ILE A 144 -3.38 4.00 -13.46
N THR A 145 -2.26 4.69 -13.25
CA THR A 145 -2.13 6.12 -13.56
C THR A 145 -1.21 6.34 -14.77
N ASP A 146 -1.59 7.29 -15.61
CA ASP A 146 -0.78 7.77 -16.73
C ASP A 146 -0.58 9.28 -16.59
N VAL A 147 0.68 9.69 -16.42
CA VAL A 147 1.01 11.10 -16.15
C VAL A 147 0.85 11.96 -17.40
N ALA A 148 1.06 11.42 -18.60
CA ALA A 148 0.92 12.14 -19.86
C ALA A 148 -0.56 12.40 -20.17
N MET A 149 -1.41 11.40 -19.94
CA MET A 149 -2.85 11.53 -20.14
C MET A 149 -3.51 12.36 -19.04
N HIS A 150 -2.86 12.58 -17.90
CA HIS A 150 -3.44 13.14 -16.67
C HIS A 150 -4.69 12.36 -16.24
N GLN A 151 -4.60 11.04 -16.28
CA GLN A 151 -5.73 10.16 -16.01
C GLN A 151 -5.35 9.00 -15.10
N GLY A 152 -6.36 8.54 -14.38
CA GLY A 152 -6.34 7.26 -13.68
C GLY A 152 -7.41 6.34 -14.25
N PHE A 153 -7.17 5.03 -14.24
CA PHE A 153 -8.03 4.04 -14.88
C PHE A 153 -8.25 2.83 -13.98
N LYS A 154 -9.43 2.22 -14.11
CA LYS A 154 -9.73 0.87 -13.63
C LYS A 154 -10.03 -0.04 -14.81
N PHE A 155 -9.27 -1.11 -14.97
CA PHE A 155 -9.54 -2.18 -15.92
C PHE A 155 -9.95 -3.44 -15.17
N LYS A 156 -10.99 -4.12 -15.64
CA LYS A 156 -11.27 -5.48 -15.17
C LYS A 156 -10.24 -6.45 -15.76
N PRO A 157 -10.06 -7.64 -15.14
CA PRO A 157 -9.11 -8.63 -15.64
C PRO A 157 -9.30 -8.92 -17.13
N GLY A 158 -8.27 -8.68 -17.94
CA GLY A 158 -8.26 -8.97 -19.37
C GLY A 158 -9.03 -8.00 -20.27
N GLU A 159 -9.74 -7.01 -19.72
CA GLU A 159 -10.41 -5.99 -20.53
C GLU A 159 -9.41 -4.93 -21.02
N LEU A 160 -9.60 -4.40 -22.23
CA LEU A 160 -8.80 -3.31 -22.80
C LEU A 160 -9.45 -1.93 -22.65
N GLU A 161 -10.74 -1.91 -22.33
CA GLU A 161 -11.49 -0.68 -22.08
C GLU A 161 -11.65 -0.47 -20.57
N PRO A 162 -11.43 0.76 -20.07
CA PRO A 162 -11.54 1.03 -18.65
C PRO A 162 -13.00 1.09 -18.20
N THR A 163 -13.29 0.46 -17.06
CA THR A 163 -14.61 0.54 -16.42
C THR A 163 -14.79 1.81 -15.59
N LEU A 164 -13.69 2.42 -15.12
CA LEU A 164 -13.68 3.76 -14.53
C LEU A 164 -12.52 4.56 -15.11
N VAL A 165 -12.77 5.85 -15.35
CA VAL A 165 -11.79 6.81 -15.83
C VAL A 165 -11.86 8.06 -14.96
N PHE A 166 -10.72 8.48 -14.43
CA PHE A 166 -10.55 9.69 -13.62
C PHE A 166 -9.74 10.70 -14.41
N GLY A 167 -10.08 11.99 -14.28
CA GLY A 167 -9.42 13.07 -15.02
C GLY A 167 -9.90 13.23 -16.46
N LYS A 168 -9.25 14.12 -17.20
CA LYS A 168 -9.57 14.44 -18.60
C LYS A 168 -8.32 14.24 -19.45
N LYS A 169 -8.43 13.42 -20.49
CA LYS A 169 -7.34 13.02 -21.37
C LYS A 169 -6.58 14.25 -21.90
N PHE A 170 -5.29 14.32 -21.60
CA PHE A 170 -4.34 15.38 -21.96
C PHE A 170 -4.70 16.79 -21.47
N GLN A 171 -5.55 16.90 -20.46
CA GLN A 171 -6.01 18.18 -19.91
C GLN A 171 -5.66 18.26 -18.42
N PRO A 172 -4.47 18.78 -18.08
CA PRO A 172 -4.08 18.97 -16.69
C PRO A 172 -5.02 19.97 -15.99
N GLY A 173 -5.22 19.78 -14.68
CA GLY A 173 -5.97 20.70 -13.86
C GLY A 173 -6.07 20.28 -12.40
N SER A 174 -6.59 21.19 -11.58
CA SER A 174 -6.72 21.03 -10.12
C SER A 174 -8.17 21.12 -9.61
N ASP A 175 -9.15 21.25 -10.51
CA ASP A 175 -10.56 21.12 -10.14
C ASP A 175 -10.94 19.66 -9.86
N VAL A 176 -12.21 19.42 -9.55
CA VAL A 176 -12.72 18.10 -9.13
C VAL A 176 -12.79 17.07 -10.27
N ASN A 177 -12.74 17.51 -11.52
CA ASN A 177 -12.91 16.65 -12.71
C ASN A 177 -11.60 16.45 -13.49
N ARG A 178 -10.56 17.23 -13.19
CA ARG A 178 -9.23 17.13 -13.80
C ARG A 178 -8.19 16.67 -12.79
N LEU A 179 -7.17 16.00 -13.29
CA LEU A 179 -5.99 15.61 -12.54
C LEU A 179 -4.79 16.32 -13.13
N CYS A 180 -3.66 16.33 -12.43
CA CYS A 180 -2.42 16.88 -12.92
C CYS A 180 -1.28 15.91 -12.59
N MET A 181 -1.00 15.05 -13.56
CA MET A 181 0.02 14.00 -13.49
C MET A 181 -0.15 13.13 -12.22
N PRO A 182 -1.25 12.34 -12.16
CA PRO A 182 -1.55 11.48 -11.02
C PRO A 182 -0.51 10.36 -10.88
N THR A 183 -0.28 9.92 -9.66
CA THR A 183 0.89 9.11 -9.30
C THR A 183 0.51 7.69 -8.88
N SER A 184 -0.44 7.50 -7.95
CA SER A 184 -0.72 6.17 -7.40
C SER A 184 -2.18 5.98 -6.96
N PHE A 185 -2.61 4.72 -6.90
CA PHE A 185 -3.90 4.29 -6.36
C PHE A 185 -3.72 3.38 -5.14
N ALA A 186 -4.61 3.51 -4.16
CA ALA A 186 -4.83 2.50 -3.12
C ALA A 186 -6.32 2.17 -3.03
N ILE A 187 -6.66 0.88 -2.97
CA ILE A 187 -8.04 0.39 -3.05
C ILE A 187 -8.39 -0.36 -1.77
N ALA A 188 -9.40 0.13 -1.06
CA ALA A 188 -9.79 -0.42 0.23
C ALA A 188 -10.60 -1.71 0.10
N SER A 189 -10.68 -2.47 1.19
CA SER A 189 -11.55 -3.64 1.34
C SER A 189 -13.05 -3.30 1.33
N THR A 190 -13.39 -2.03 1.44
CA THR A 190 -14.74 -1.50 1.22
C THR A 190 -15.03 -1.19 -0.25
N GLY A 191 -13.99 -1.21 -1.11
CA GLY A 191 -14.05 -0.75 -2.50
C GLY A 191 -13.89 0.76 -2.64
N GLU A 192 -13.70 1.51 -1.55
CA GLU A 192 -13.31 2.92 -1.63
C GLU A 192 -11.92 3.07 -2.28
N ILE A 193 -11.77 4.16 -3.04
CA ILE A 193 -10.65 4.38 -3.94
C ILE A 193 -9.91 5.62 -3.45
N PHE A 194 -8.59 5.53 -3.32
CA PHE A 194 -7.72 6.66 -3.04
C PHE A 194 -6.81 6.86 -4.24
N LEU A 195 -6.74 8.09 -4.75
CA LEU A 195 -5.92 8.47 -5.90
C LEU A 195 -5.01 9.64 -5.53
N ALA A 196 -3.70 9.42 -5.55
CA ALA A 196 -2.72 10.48 -5.39
C ALA A 196 -2.56 11.27 -6.70
N ASP A 197 -2.76 12.59 -6.60
CA ASP A 197 -2.70 13.55 -7.69
C ASP A 197 -1.57 14.54 -7.39
N GLY A 198 -0.36 14.26 -7.90
CA GLY A 198 0.88 14.57 -7.18
C GLY A 198 1.93 15.45 -7.86
N TYR A 199 2.29 15.27 -9.14
CA TYR A 199 3.46 16.03 -9.65
C TYR A 199 3.19 17.54 -9.77
N CYS A 200 1.97 17.94 -10.11
CA CYS A 200 1.57 19.34 -10.20
C CYS A 200 0.37 19.70 -9.29
N ASN A 201 -0.10 18.75 -8.49
CA ASN A 201 -1.10 18.94 -7.44
C ASN A 201 -0.60 18.40 -6.10
N SER A 202 -1.27 18.75 -5.01
CA SER A 202 -0.87 18.37 -3.65
C SER A 202 -2.02 17.73 -2.89
N ARG A 203 -2.64 16.70 -3.49
CA ARG A 203 -3.85 16.10 -2.92
C ARG A 203 -3.96 14.60 -3.16
N VAL A 204 -4.70 13.93 -2.29
CA VAL A 204 -5.26 12.59 -2.47
C VAL A 204 -6.78 12.71 -2.57
N LEU A 205 -7.35 12.13 -3.61
CA LEU A 205 -8.78 12.13 -3.88
C LEU A 205 -9.36 10.80 -3.42
N LYS A 206 -10.34 10.84 -2.50
CA LYS A 206 -11.08 9.67 -2.02
C LYS A 206 -12.41 9.57 -2.76
N TYR A 207 -12.67 8.43 -3.40
CA TYR A 207 -13.92 8.12 -4.09
C TYR A 207 -14.60 6.90 -3.47
N ASN A 208 -15.90 6.75 -3.69
CA ASN A 208 -16.58 5.49 -3.44
C ASN A 208 -16.27 4.46 -4.54
N ALA A 209 -16.73 3.22 -4.36
CA ALA A 209 -16.52 2.13 -5.32
C ALA A 209 -17.09 2.38 -6.74
N LEU A 210 -17.99 3.36 -6.90
CA LEU A 210 -18.59 3.76 -8.17
C LEU A 210 -17.87 4.97 -8.81
N GLY A 211 -16.77 5.45 -8.23
CA GLY A 211 -16.00 6.59 -8.75
C GLY A 211 -16.60 7.96 -8.42
N LYS A 212 -17.53 8.07 -7.48
CA LYS A 212 -18.03 9.37 -6.99
C LYS A 212 -17.10 9.91 -5.91
N LEU A 213 -16.65 11.16 -6.07
CA LEU A 213 -15.77 11.82 -5.10
C LEU A 213 -16.46 11.98 -3.75
N LEU A 214 -15.77 11.58 -2.68
CA LEU A 214 -16.23 11.65 -1.30
C LEU A 214 -15.46 12.73 -0.51
N LYS A 215 -14.13 12.75 -0.63
CA LYS A 215 -13.26 13.64 0.15
C LYS A 215 -11.98 13.96 -0.62
N VAL A 216 -11.40 15.13 -0.32
CA VAL A 216 -10.03 15.51 -0.69
C VAL A 216 -9.18 15.54 0.58
N ILE A 217 -7.97 14.98 0.50
CA ILE A 217 -6.98 14.95 1.57
C ILE A 217 -5.73 15.72 1.08
N PRO A 218 -5.18 16.66 1.85
CA PRO A 218 -5.72 17.21 3.09
C PRO A 218 -7.04 17.96 2.85
N SER A 219 -7.92 17.98 3.85
CA SER A 219 -9.10 18.85 3.82
C SER A 219 -8.74 20.28 4.26
N LYS A 220 -9.56 21.29 3.92
CA LYS A 220 -9.25 22.72 4.14
C LYS A 220 -8.92 23.07 5.60
N ASP A 221 -9.49 22.33 6.56
CA ASP A 221 -9.32 22.56 7.99
C ASP A 221 -8.27 21.63 8.64
N GLU A 222 -7.61 20.77 7.86
CA GLU A 222 -6.52 19.91 8.32
C GLU A 222 -5.18 20.64 8.24
N PHE A 223 -4.40 20.61 9.32
CA PHE A 223 -3.03 21.13 9.33
C PHE A 223 -2.05 20.11 8.73
N LEU A 224 -2.28 19.81 7.45
CA LEU A 224 -1.46 18.90 6.65
C LEU A 224 -1.24 19.55 5.29
N SER A 225 0.01 19.60 4.85
CA SER A 225 0.39 19.93 3.48
C SER A 225 1.01 18.69 2.83
N LEU A 226 0.89 18.58 1.51
CA LEU A 226 1.56 17.54 0.72
C LEU A 226 2.39 18.22 -0.37
N GLN A 227 3.51 17.62 -0.73
CA GLN A 227 4.36 18.03 -1.83
C GLN A 227 4.77 16.80 -2.62
N ILE A 228 4.06 16.60 -3.74
CA ILE A 228 4.17 15.42 -4.58
C ILE A 228 3.83 14.14 -3.80
N PRO A 229 2.55 13.95 -3.39
CA PRO A 229 2.09 12.64 -2.95
C PRO A 229 2.33 11.64 -4.09
N HIS A 230 3.28 10.72 -3.89
CA HIS A 230 3.82 9.91 -4.98
C HIS A 230 3.36 8.45 -4.91
N GLY A 231 3.60 7.81 -3.78
CA GLY A 231 3.10 6.48 -3.44
C GLY A 231 2.07 6.53 -2.33
N ILE A 232 1.09 5.63 -2.36
CA ILE A 232 0.08 5.51 -1.30
C ILE A 232 -0.23 4.05 -0.98
N THR A 233 -0.42 3.76 0.31
CA THR A 233 -0.89 2.45 0.78
C THR A 233 -1.93 2.61 1.88
N LEU A 234 -2.78 1.60 2.07
CA LEU A 234 -3.75 1.55 3.16
C LEU A 234 -3.22 0.67 4.29
N ILE A 235 -3.45 1.12 5.52
CA ILE A 235 -3.34 0.31 6.72
C ILE A 235 -4.73 0.27 7.34
N GLU A 236 -5.57 -0.59 6.78
CA GLU A 236 -6.99 -0.66 7.15
C GLU A 236 -7.24 -0.96 8.63
N PRO A 237 -6.47 -1.86 9.31
CA PRO A 237 -6.64 -2.07 10.74
C PRO A 237 -6.41 -0.81 11.59
N LEU A 238 -5.65 0.17 11.08
CA LEU A 238 -5.43 1.46 11.72
C LEU A 238 -6.30 2.58 11.14
N ASP A 239 -7.15 2.28 10.15
CA ASP A 239 -7.95 3.25 9.40
C ASP A 239 -7.09 4.42 8.88
N ARG A 240 -5.93 4.10 8.30
CA ARG A 240 -4.96 5.06 7.76
C ARG A 240 -4.71 4.86 6.27
N VAL A 241 -4.53 5.98 5.58
CA VAL A 241 -3.90 6.02 4.25
C VAL A 241 -2.54 6.65 4.44
N CYS A 242 -1.48 5.90 4.13
CA CYS A 242 -0.10 6.35 4.27
C CYS A 242 0.42 6.81 2.91
N ILE A 243 1.08 7.97 2.90
CA ILE A 243 1.43 8.72 1.71
C ILE A 243 2.94 8.96 1.74
N ALA A 244 3.64 8.55 0.69
CA ALA A 244 4.99 9.01 0.39
C ALA A 244 4.91 10.47 -0.07
N ASP A 245 5.17 11.39 0.85
CA ASP A 245 5.15 12.82 0.64
C ASP A 245 6.54 13.26 0.14
N ARG A 246 6.79 12.98 -1.15
CA ARG A 246 8.14 12.78 -1.71
C ARG A 246 9.07 13.94 -1.45
N GLU A 247 8.65 15.16 -1.80
CA GLU A 247 9.53 16.33 -1.68
C GLU A 247 9.65 16.86 -0.25
N ASN A 248 8.72 16.49 0.63
CA ASN A 248 8.82 16.73 2.07
C ASN A 248 9.66 15.68 2.80
N MET A 249 10.20 14.66 2.10
CA MET A 249 11.09 13.63 2.65
C MET A 249 10.50 12.93 3.88
N ARG A 250 9.23 12.52 3.79
CA ARG A 250 8.50 11.88 4.88
C ARG A 250 7.46 10.89 4.39
N VAL A 251 7.01 10.02 5.28
CA VAL A 251 5.75 9.29 5.13
C VAL A 251 4.74 9.88 6.11
N VAL A 252 3.56 10.25 5.61
CA VAL A 252 2.48 10.78 6.43
C VAL A 252 1.24 9.89 6.32
N CYS A 253 0.63 9.54 7.45
CA CYS A 253 -0.53 8.65 7.53
C CYS A 253 -1.74 9.37 8.15
N PRO A 254 -2.47 10.20 7.39
CA PRO A 254 -3.76 10.71 7.81
C PRO A 254 -4.81 9.58 7.90
N ARG A 255 -5.91 9.89 8.58
CA ARG A 255 -7.11 9.04 8.65
C ARG A 255 -7.66 8.76 7.24
N ALA A 256 -7.89 7.48 6.93
CA ALA A 256 -8.56 7.06 5.69
C ALA A 256 -10.09 7.25 5.78
N GLY A 257 -10.66 7.12 6.98
CA GLY A 257 -12.09 7.26 7.22
C GLY A 257 -12.92 6.16 6.56
N LEU A 258 -12.42 4.92 6.60
CA LEU A 258 -13.11 3.71 6.14
C LEU A 258 -14.19 3.26 7.14
N TYR A 259 -13.89 3.38 8.44
CA TYR A 259 -14.75 2.83 9.52
C TYR A 259 -15.21 3.87 10.55
N SER A 260 -14.48 4.98 10.70
CA SER A 260 -14.82 6.00 11.70
C SER A 260 -16.01 6.85 11.25
N LEU A 261 -17.19 6.56 11.81
CA LEU A 261 -18.43 7.30 11.57
C LEU A 261 -18.42 8.70 12.21
N HIS A 262 -17.68 8.94 13.31
CA HIS A 262 -17.64 10.23 14.02
C HIS A 262 -16.27 10.58 14.64
N GLY A 263 -15.83 11.83 14.47
CA GLY A 263 -15.34 12.69 15.57
C GLY A 263 -13.90 12.57 16.10
N THR A 264 -13.15 11.49 15.88
CA THR A 264 -11.75 11.44 16.37
C THR A 264 -10.82 12.19 15.41
N LYS A 265 -10.46 13.42 15.78
CA LYS A 265 -9.44 14.26 15.09
C LYS A 265 -8.03 13.77 15.40
N ASP A 266 -7.77 12.47 15.24
CA ASP A 266 -6.40 12.00 15.40
C ASP A 266 -5.53 12.71 14.37
N PRO A 267 -4.40 13.31 14.80
CA PRO A 267 -3.50 13.92 13.86
C PRO A 267 -2.94 12.86 12.89
N PRO A 268 -2.52 13.28 11.68
CA PRO A 268 -1.73 12.41 10.82
C PRO A 268 -0.47 11.95 11.55
N LEU A 269 -0.17 10.66 11.48
CA LEU A 269 1.12 10.13 11.93
C LEU A 269 2.18 10.62 10.93
N THR A 270 3.33 11.10 11.42
CA THR A 270 4.35 11.71 10.55
C THR A 270 5.71 11.10 10.82
N ILE A 271 6.16 10.26 9.90
CA ILE A 271 7.45 9.58 9.97
C ILE A 271 8.44 10.36 9.12
N GLN A 272 9.39 10.99 9.79
CA GLN A 272 10.44 11.79 9.17
C GLN A 272 11.73 11.71 9.99
N GLU A 273 12.80 11.24 9.35
CA GLU A 273 14.15 11.24 9.91
C GLU A 273 15.09 12.08 9.02
N PRO A 274 16.15 12.71 9.57
CA PRO A 274 17.02 13.61 8.80
C PRO A 274 17.67 12.99 7.55
N ASP A 275 17.89 11.68 7.58
CA ASP A 275 18.53 10.86 6.54
C ASP A 275 17.53 9.95 5.80
N MET A 276 16.23 10.24 5.91
CA MET A 276 15.18 9.44 5.24
C MET A 276 15.16 9.64 3.72
N GLY A 277 15.51 10.84 3.26
CA GLY A 277 15.48 11.20 1.84
C GLY A 277 14.06 11.28 1.25
N LYS A 278 14.00 11.57 -0.05
CA LYS A 278 12.75 11.63 -0.82
C LYS A 278 12.17 10.24 -0.96
N VAL A 279 10.97 10.03 -0.42
CA VAL A 279 10.28 8.73 -0.49
C VAL A 279 9.47 8.66 -1.77
N TYR A 280 9.75 7.66 -2.60
CA TYR A 280 9.07 7.50 -3.89
C TYR A 280 7.82 6.63 -3.75
N ASP A 281 7.88 5.53 -3.03
CA ASP A 281 6.71 4.67 -2.90
C ASP A 281 6.62 3.96 -1.55
N VAL A 282 5.41 3.54 -1.21
CA VAL A 282 5.06 2.85 0.05
C VAL A 282 4.11 1.69 -0.21
N SER A 283 4.35 0.58 0.47
CA SER A 283 3.47 -0.58 0.56
C SER A 283 3.33 -1.01 2.02
N SER A 284 2.42 -1.93 2.35
CA SER A 284 2.16 -2.31 3.74
C SER A 284 1.97 -3.82 3.94
N LYS A 285 2.31 -4.30 5.13
CA LYS A 285 2.02 -5.67 5.62
C LYS A 285 1.55 -5.56 7.06
N GLY A 286 0.33 -6.01 7.35
CA GLY A 286 -0.25 -5.84 8.67
C GLY A 286 -0.33 -4.35 9.03
N THR A 287 0.40 -3.93 10.06
CA THR A 287 0.49 -2.52 10.50
C THR A 287 1.78 -1.82 10.07
N LEU A 288 2.71 -2.53 9.43
CA LEU A 288 4.01 -1.99 9.03
C LEU A 288 3.96 -1.42 7.61
N ILE A 289 4.81 -0.43 7.37
CA ILE A 289 5.01 0.19 6.08
C ILE A 289 6.40 -0.21 5.56
N TYR A 290 6.47 -0.57 4.29
CA TYR A 290 7.71 -0.73 3.55
C TYR A 290 7.78 0.41 2.54
N ALA A 291 8.86 1.17 2.56
CA ALA A 291 9.05 2.31 1.69
C ALA A 291 10.36 2.17 0.91
N VAL A 292 10.47 2.90 -0.19
CA VAL A 292 11.75 3.10 -0.90
C VAL A 292 11.99 4.60 -1.07
N ASN A 293 13.18 5.04 -0.67
CA ASN A 293 13.62 6.40 -0.95
C ASN A 293 14.43 6.45 -2.25
N GLY A 294 14.73 7.64 -2.75
CA GLY A 294 15.50 7.83 -3.97
C GLY A 294 16.53 8.96 -3.85
N PRO A 295 17.21 9.28 -4.97
CA PRO A 295 18.24 10.31 -4.99
C PRO A 295 17.77 11.62 -4.38
N THR A 296 18.44 12.06 -3.32
CA THR A 296 18.12 13.28 -2.58
C THR A 296 19.33 14.20 -2.48
N SER A 297 20.45 13.65 -2.00
CA SER A 297 21.78 14.26 -2.00
C SER A 297 22.83 13.16 -1.95
N SER A 298 24.10 13.49 -2.14
CA SER A 298 25.20 12.52 -2.03
C SER A 298 25.43 11.98 -0.60
N LEU A 299 24.81 12.58 0.41
CA LEU A 299 24.97 12.20 1.82
C LEU A 299 23.85 11.28 2.32
N ILE A 300 22.74 11.17 1.58
CA ILE A 300 21.60 10.36 1.98
C ILE A 300 21.62 9.06 1.16
N PRO A 301 21.74 7.89 1.81
CA PRO A 301 21.75 6.60 1.11
C PRO A 301 20.39 6.32 0.44
N ILE A 302 20.45 5.57 -0.66
CA ILE A 302 19.27 5.06 -1.36
C ILE A 302 19.00 3.64 -0.86
N GLU A 303 17.86 3.44 -0.23
CA GLU A 303 17.53 2.26 0.55
C GLU A 303 16.02 2.03 0.65
N GLY A 304 15.67 0.81 1.02
CA GLY A 304 14.36 0.43 1.50
C GLY A 304 14.27 0.66 3.00
N LEU A 305 13.09 1.06 3.46
CA LEU A 305 12.81 1.41 4.84
C LEU A 305 11.67 0.52 5.35
N THR A 306 11.84 -0.09 6.51
CA THR A 306 10.72 -0.69 7.27
C THR A 306 10.35 0.29 8.36
N ILE A 307 9.08 0.69 8.40
CA ILE A 307 8.55 1.74 9.26
C ILE A 307 7.43 1.16 10.12
N ASP A 308 7.51 1.42 11.42
CA ASP A 308 6.37 1.26 12.32
C ASP A 308 5.66 2.61 12.48
N PRO A 309 4.48 2.79 11.88
CA PRO A 309 3.76 4.06 11.98
C PRO A 309 3.22 4.32 13.38
N GLN A 310 3.06 3.32 14.25
CA GLN A 310 2.55 3.53 15.61
C GLN A 310 3.59 4.16 16.53
N THR A 311 4.87 3.81 16.34
CA THR A 311 5.99 4.44 17.03
C THR A 311 6.60 5.61 16.25
N GLU A 312 6.11 5.88 15.03
CA GLU A 312 6.58 6.91 14.10
C GLU A 312 8.09 6.81 13.82
N LYS A 313 8.61 5.58 13.70
CA LYS A 313 10.05 5.30 13.54
C LYS A 313 10.36 4.42 12.34
N ILE A 314 11.54 4.66 11.76
CA ILE A 314 12.20 3.68 10.91
C ILE A 314 12.82 2.62 11.81
N ILE A 315 12.42 1.36 11.63
CA ILE A 315 12.84 0.24 12.48
C ILE A 315 13.83 -0.69 11.79
N ASP A 316 13.95 -0.60 10.46
CA ASP A 316 14.96 -1.31 9.68
C ASP A 316 15.25 -0.58 8.37
N ARG A 317 16.48 -0.74 7.87
CA ARG A 317 16.97 -0.17 6.62
C ARG A 317 17.68 -1.25 5.82
N TRP A 318 17.30 -1.41 4.56
CA TRP A 318 17.71 -2.55 3.76
C TRP A 318 17.95 -2.15 2.30
N SER A 319 18.79 -2.91 1.62
CA SER A 319 19.14 -2.66 0.22
C SER A 319 19.54 -3.99 -0.43
N PRO A 320 19.52 -4.08 -1.77
CA PRO A 320 20.13 -5.21 -2.44
C PRO A 320 21.66 -5.12 -2.31
N PRO A 321 22.41 -6.22 -2.49
CA PRO A 321 23.85 -6.27 -2.27
C PRO A 321 24.64 -5.21 -3.06
N GLU A 322 24.25 -4.96 -4.32
CA GLU A 322 24.87 -3.93 -5.15
C GLU A 322 24.28 -2.52 -4.98
N GLY A 323 23.34 -2.34 -4.05
CA GLY A 323 22.64 -1.08 -3.81
C GLY A 323 21.55 -0.78 -4.84
N PHE A 324 20.66 0.15 -4.49
CA PHE A 324 19.67 0.69 -5.42
C PHE A 324 20.28 1.80 -6.28
N GLY A 325 19.77 1.96 -7.51
CA GLY A 325 20.04 3.10 -8.38
C GLY A 325 18.97 4.19 -8.22
N LEU A 326 17.76 3.94 -8.72
CA LEU A 326 16.63 4.86 -8.67
C LEU A 326 15.32 4.05 -8.52
N PRO A 327 15.05 3.55 -7.30
CA PRO A 327 13.84 2.83 -7.00
C PRO A 327 12.65 3.79 -7.04
N HIS A 328 11.54 3.30 -7.58
CA HIS A 328 10.40 4.11 -7.93
C HIS A 328 9.08 3.55 -7.42
N ALA A 329 8.96 2.22 -7.33
CA ALA A 329 7.77 1.55 -6.84
C ALA A 329 8.11 0.33 -5.98
N ILE A 330 7.25 0.03 -5.01
CA ILE A 330 7.37 -1.12 -4.11
C ILE A 330 6.02 -1.83 -3.94
N ALA A 331 6.04 -3.15 -3.93
CA ALA A 331 4.85 -3.95 -3.64
C ALA A 331 5.16 -5.12 -2.71
N VAL A 332 4.44 -5.22 -1.60
CA VAL A 332 4.44 -6.41 -0.75
C VAL A 332 3.47 -7.45 -1.30
N CYS A 333 3.90 -8.70 -1.33
CA CYS A 333 3.05 -9.83 -1.71
C CYS A 333 1.89 -9.99 -0.71
N PRO A 334 0.64 -10.25 -1.14
CA PRO A 334 -0.51 -10.35 -0.24
C PRO A 334 -0.39 -11.40 0.87
N ASN A 335 0.36 -12.49 0.63
CA ASN A 335 0.64 -13.51 1.64
C ASN A 335 1.77 -13.12 2.62
N GLY A 336 2.40 -11.96 2.41
CA GLY A 336 3.49 -11.45 3.23
C GLY A 336 4.81 -12.21 3.10
N SER A 337 5.01 -13.07 2.10
CA SER A 337 6.24 -13.87 1.95
C SER A 337 7.39 -13.11 1.31
N SER A 338 7.09 -12.10 0.50
CA SER A 338 8.08 -11.37 -0.29
C SER A 338 7.61 -9.95 -0.60
N LEU A 339 8.53 -9.10 -1.02
CA LEU A 339 8.24 -7.82 -1.65
C LEU A 339 9.09 -7.64 -2.90
N TYR A 340 8.66 -6.70 -3.74
CA TYR A 340 9.31 -6.37 -4.99
C TYR A 340 9.56 -4.87 -5.09
N VAL A 341 10.72 -4.48 -5.60
CA VAL A 341 11.08 -3.07 -5.82
C VAL A 341 11.42 -2.87 -7.29
N ALA A 342 10.76 -1.92 -7.95
CA ALA A 342 11.02 -1.56 -9.33
C ALA A 342 11.83 -0.26 -9.41
N GLU A 343 12.78 -0.22 -10.34
CA GLU A 343 13.62 0.94 -10.60
C GLU A 343 13.40 1.52 -12.00
N ILE A 344 13.46 2.85 -12.10
CA ILE A 344 13.46 3.57 -13.40
C ILE A 344 14.88 3.92 -13.88
N HIS A 345 15.90 3.53 -13.11
CA HIS A 345 17.29 3.50 -13.52
C HIS A 345 18.04 2.57 -12.55
N PRO A 346 18.67 1.46 -12.99
CA PRO A 346 18.94 1.06 -14.36
C PRO A 346 17.83 0.21 -15.02
N ASN A 347 16.54 0.48 -14.74
CA ASN A 347 15.39 -0.25 -15.30
C ASN A 347 15.31 -1.73 -14.90
N ARG A 348 15.49 -2.02 -13.60
CA ARG A 348 15.46 -3.38 -13.07
C ARG A 348 14.38 -3.56 -12.02
N ILE A 349 14.02 -4.82 -11.77
CA ILE A 349 13.15 -5.22 -10.66
C ILE A 349 13.92 -6.12 -9.70
N TRP A 350 13.64 -5.95 -8.42
CA TRP A 350 14.22 -6.72 -7.33
C TRP A 350 13.16 -7.55 -6.64
N LYS A 351 13.57 -8.70 -6.12
CA LYS A 351 12.78 -9.51 -5.19
C LYS A 351 13.48 -9.57 -3.84
N PHE A 352 12.72 -9.41 -2.78
CA PHE A 352 13.15 -9.64 -1.41
C PHE A 352 12.22 -10.67 -0.76
N GLU A 353 12.78 -11.63 -0.05
CA GLU A 353 12.03 -12.49 0.86
C GLU A 353 11.87 -11.80 2.20
N LEU A 354 10.67 -11.85 2.77
CA LEU A 354 10.41 -11.39 4.13
C LEU A 354 10.63 -12.57 5.06
N VAL A 355 11.73 -12.53 5.81
CA VAL A 355 12.12 -13.64 6.68
C VAL A 355 12.10 -13.23 8.14
N ALA A 356 11.77 -14.19 9.01
CA ALA A 356 11.82 -13.97 10.44
C ALA A 356 13.23 -13.47 10.86
N PRO A 357 13.30 -12.51 11.78
CA PRO A 357 14.56 -12.04 12.34
C PRO A 357 15.29 -13.21 13.01
N LYS A 358 16.62 -13.21 12.87
CA LYS A 358 17.48 -14.23 13.48
C LYS A 358 17.83 -13.92 14.93
#